data_AF-A0A4Y2L0N0-F1
#
_entry.id   AF-A0A4Y2L0N0-F1
#
_cell.length_a   1.000
_cell.length_b   1.000
_cell.length_c   1.000
_cell.angle_alpha   90.00
_cell.angle_beta   90.00
_cell.angle_gamma   90.00
#
_symmetry.space_group_name_H-M   'P 1'
#
loop_
_entity.id
_entity.type
_entity.pdbx_description
1 polymer ?
#
loop_
_entity_poly.entity_id
_entity_poly.type
_entity_poly.pdbx_seq_one_letter_code
_entity_poly.pdbx_strand_id
1 'polypeptide(L)'
;MDIKFEDLSEFSKAIINGMKYATSKKLVPNQKDKKNYITYYKNLQFYLKQGLKLERVYKILKFKQKLWLKKYMFNTEQHKNCKSAFEKDFFKLKNNSVYGKTMENIQNRVDVQLVNDEKVVQKLVAE
;
A
#
# COMPACT_ATOMS: atom_id res chain seq x y z
N MET A 1 -7.80 9.05 -0.37
CA MET A 1 -9.08 9.78 -0.53
C MET A 1 -8.75 11.25 -0.56
N ASP A 2 -9.43 12.02 -1.39
CA ASP A 2 -9.31 13.48 -1.41
C ASP A 2 -9.99 14.06 -0.17
N ILE A 3 -9.20 14.69 0.70
CA ILE A 3 -9.72 15.35 1.91
C ILE A 3 -10.29 16.69 1.47
N LYS A 4 -11.60 16.88 1.63
CA LYS A 4 -12.24 18.17 1.37
C LYS A 4 -12.07 19.11 2.56
N PHE A 5 -12.27 20.41 2.33
CA PHE A 5 -12.18 21.40 3.41
C PHE A 5 -13.20 21.10 4.53
N GLU A 6 -14.38 20.59 4.16
CA GLU A 6 -15.42 20.20 5.13
C GLU A 6 -14.98 19.06 6.06
N ASP A 7 -14.06 18.20 5.60
CA ASP A 7 -13.56 17.05 6.37
C ASP A 7 -12.53 17.45 7.44
N LEU A 8 -12.09 18.71 7.46
CA LEU A 8 -11.13 19.21 8.42
C LEU A 8 -11.78 19.44 9.79
N SER A 9 -10.99 19.28 10.86
CA SER A 9 -11.42 19.71 12.18
C SER A 9 -11.56 21.23 12.24
N GLU A 10 -12.42 21.72 13.13
CA GLU A 10 -12.60 23.17 13.34
C GLU A 10 -11.29 23.88 13.68
N PHE A 11 -10.41 23.22 14.45
CA PHE A 11 -9.06 23.71 14.72
C PHE A 11 -8.22 23.87 13.44
N SER A 12 -8.21 22.86 12.55
CA SER A 12 -7.50 22.96 11.28
C SER A 12 -8.08 24.03 10.36
N LYS A 13 -9.42 24.21 10.35
CA LYS A 13 -10.08 25.27 9.60
C LYS A 13 -9.67 26.66 10.09
N ALA A 14 -9.59 26.85 11.41
CA ALA A 14 -9.17 28.12 12.01
C ALA A 14 -7.72 28.51 11.66
N ILE A 15 -6.80 27.53 11.57
CA ILE A 15 -5.41 27.78 11.15
C ILE A 15 -5.32 28.16 9.67
N ILE A 16 -6.16 27.56 8.83
CA ILE A 16 -6.17 27.79 7.38
C ILE A 16 -6.88 29.11 7.03
N ASN A 17 -7.47 29.81 8.01
CA ASN A 17 -8.27 31.02 7.78
C ASN A 17 -7.45 32.12 7.08
N GLY A 18 -7.73 32.33 5.78
CA GLY A 18 -7.00 33.25 4.89
C GLY A 18 -6.04 32.59 3.88
N MET A 19 -5.76 31.29 4.00
CA MET A 19 -4.92 30.52 3.06
C MET A 19 -5.77 29.66 2.11
N LYS A 20 -5.36 29.58 0.85
CA LYS A 20 -6.03 28.73 -0.15
C LYS A 20 -5.83 27.26 0.19
N TYR A 21 -6.92 26.56 0.52
CA TYR A 21 -6.89 25.12 0.75
C TYR A 21 -6.68 24.36 -0.57
N ALA A 22 -5.65 23.51 -0.61
CA ALA A 22 -5.42 22.59 -1.71
C ALA A 22 -5.84 21.17 -1.30
N THR A 23 -6.80 20.61 -2.04
CA THR A 23 -7.22 19.22 -1.87
C THR A 23 -6.04 18.30 -2.11
N SER A 24 -5.83 17.34 -1.21
CA SER A 24 -4.76 16.35 -1.33
C SER A 24 -5.28 14.95 -1.07
N LYS A 25 -4.75 13.98 -1.82
CA LYS A 25 -4.98 12.55 -1.57
C LYS A 25 -4.15 12.14 -0.36
N LYS A 26 -4.82 11.85 0.74
CA LYS A 26 -4.17 11.28 1.93
C LYS A 26 -4.73 9.90 2.26
N LEU A 27 -3.90 9.11 2.93
CA LEU A 27 -4.28 7.85 3.55
C LEU A 27 -4.62 8.13 5.02
N VAL A 28 -5.91 8.29 5.31
CA VAL A 28 -6.41 8.60 6.65
C VAL A 28 -7.53 7.65 7.04
N PRO A 29 -7.62 7.23 8.32
CA PRO A 29 -8.77 6.50 8.81
C PRO A 29 -10.00 7.40 8.69
N ASN A 30 -11.07 6.88 8.09
CA ASN A 30 -12.32 7.60 7.95
C ASN A 30 -13.49 6.63 7.89
N GLN A 31 -14.62 7.05 8.46
CA GLN A 31 -15.84 6.25 8.59
C GLN A 31 -16.76 6.35 7.37
N LYS A 32 -16.32 6.98 6.28
CA LYS A 32 -17.11 7.08 5.05
C LYS A 32 -17.28 5.71 4.39
N ASP A 33 -18.41 5.55 3.70
CA ASP A 33 -18.74 4.35 2.94
C ASP A 33 -17.64 3.98 1.93
N LYS A 34 -17.36 2.68 1.85
CA LYS A 34 -16.32 2.14 0.97
C LYS A 34 -16.97 1.45 -0.22
N LYS A 35 -16.95 2.11 -1.38
CA LYS A 35 -17.43 1.54 -2.66
C LYS A 35 -16.29 0.86 -3.40
N ASN A 36 -16.55 -0.28 -4.04
CA ASN A 36 -15.57 -1.07 -4.81
C ASN A 36 -14.27 -1.38 -4.05
N TYR A 37 -14.36 -1.53 -2.72
CA TYR A 37 -13.18 -1.75 -1.87
C TYR A 37 -12.71 -3.20 -1.97
N ILE A 38 -11.42 -3.38 -2.28
CA ILE A 38 -10.78 -4.69 -2.31
C ILE A 38 -10.23 -4.97 -0.92
N THR A 39 -10.66 -6.08 -0.32
CA THR A 39 -10.17 -6.48 1.00
C THR A 39 -9.99 -7.98 1.10
N TYR A 40 -9.14 -8.37 2.04
CA TYR A 40 -8.91 -9.76 2.37
C TYR A 40 -10.05 -10.31 3.25
N TYR A 41 -10.42 -11.58 3.08
CA TYR A 41 -11.61 -12.13 3.74
C TYR A 41 -11.57 -12.04 5.27
N LYS A 42 -10.40 -12.20 5.90
CA LYS A 42 -10.26 -12.06 7.36
C LYS A 42 -10.53 -10.64 7.84
N ASN A 43 -10.11 -9.66 7.05
CA ASN A 43 -10.37 -8.25 7.35
C ASN A 43 -11.86 -7.95 7.19
N LEU A 44 -12.50 -8.49 6.15
CA LEU A 44 -13.94 -8.38 5.98
C LEU A 44 -14.72 -8.97 7.16
N GLN A 45 -14.36 -10.18 7.61
CA GLN A 45 -14.95 -10.79 8.82
C GLN A 45 -14.78 -9.90 10.05
N PHE A 46 -13.60 -9.30 10.23
CA PHE A 46 -13.37 -8.34 11.30
C PHE A 46 -14.26 -7.09 11.16
N TYR A 47 -14.35 -6.49 9.97
CA TYR A 47 -15.18 -5.31 9.74
C TYR A 47 -16.67 -5.56 10.01
N LEU A 48 -17.19 -6.72 9.61
CA LEU A 48 -18.56 -7.12 9.89
C LEU A 48 -18.82 -7.25 11.40
N LYS A 49 -17.87 -7.82 12.14
CA LYS A 49 -17.94 -7.90 13.61
C LYS A 49 -17.91 -6.53 14.28
N GLN A 50 -17.23 -5.56 13.69
CA GLN A 50 -17.17 -4.17 14.18
C GLN A 50 -18.37 -3.32 13.74
N GLY A 51 -19.37 -3.92 13.09
CA GLY A 51 -20.63 -3.25 12.72
C GLY A 51 -20.67 -2.67 11.31
N LEU A 52 -19.66 -2.91 10.48
CA LEU A 52 -19.70 -2.51 9.07
C LEU A 52 -20.75 -3.33 8.33
N LYS A 53 -21.65 -2.68 7.60
CA LYS A 53 -22.71 -3.36 6.83
C LYS A 53 -22.25 -3.61 5.40
N LEU A 54 -22.33 -4.86 4.95
CA LEU A 54 -21.98 -5.23 3.58
C LEU A 54 -23.22 -5.12 2.68
N GLU A 55 -23.17 -4.25 1.68
CA GLU A 55 -24.26 -4.10 0.70
C GLU A 55 -24.18 -5.13 -0.42
N ARG A 56 -23.02 -5.23 -1.10
CA ARG A 56 -22.84 -6.08 -2.29
C ARG A 56 -21.40 -6.56 -2.45
N VAL A 57 -21.26 -7.82 -2.88
CA VAL A 57 -19.97 -8.39 -3.31
C VAL A 57 -19.94 -8.41 -4.84
N TYR A 58 -18.93 -7.74 -5.43
CA TYR A 58 -18.81 -7.63 -6.88
C TYR A 58 -17.91 -8.71 -7.50
N LYS A 59 -16.77 -9.00 -6.86
CA LYS A 59 -15.74 -9.91 -7.37
C LYS A 59 -15.14 -10.70 -6.22
N ILE A 60 -14.82 -11.97 -6.46
CA ILE A 60 -14.16 -12.86 -5.49
C ILE A 60 -12.94 -13.49 -6.14
N LEU A 61 -11.79 -13.35 -5.50
CA LEU A 61 -10.57 -14.07 -5.86
C LEU A 61 -10.38 -15.23 -4.87
N LYS A 62 -10.47 -16.47 -5.35
CA LYS A 62 -10.26 -17.69 -4.55
C LYS A 62 -8.87 -18.25 -4.78
N PHE A 63 -8.16 -18.54 -3.70
CA PHE A 63 -6.80 -19.09 -3.75
C PHE A 63 -6.55 -20.02 -2.55
N LYS A 64 -5.61 -20.95 -2.71
CA LYS A 64 -5.12 -21.80 -1.61
C LYS A 64 -3.95 -21.10 -0.92
N GLN A 65 -3.96 -21.08 0.40
CA GLN A 65 -2.88 -20.48 1.19
C GLN A 65 -2.06 -21.58 1.85
N LYS A 66 -0.73 -21.43 1.83
CA LYS A 66 0.22 -22.31 2.51
C LYS A 66 1.23 -21.44 3.26
N LEU A 67 1.70 -21.92 4.42
CA LEU A 67 2.78 -21.29 5.16
C LEU A 67 4.16 -21.59 4.56
N TRP A 68 4.37 -21.24 3.29
CA TRP A 68 5.60 -21.55 2.57
C TRP A 68 6.81 -20.75 3.09
N LEU A 69 6.60 -19.52 3.57
CA LEU A 69 7.64 -18.68 4.20
C LEU A 69 7.96 -19.05 5.65
N LYS A 70 7.28 -20.03 6.26
CA LYS A 70 7.50 -20.37 7.68
C LYS A 70 8.95 -20.70 8.00
N LYS A 71 9.64 -21.40 7.09
CA LYS A 71 11.07 -21.73 7.25
C LYS A 71 11.96 -20.48 7.21
N TYR A 72 11.57 -19.46 6.44
CA TYR A 72 12.33 -18.21 6.30
C TYR A 72 12.14 -17.28 7.51
N MET A 73 11.06 -17.43 8.28
CA MET A 73 10.80 -16.63 9.48
C MET A 73 11.81 -16.88 10.63
N PHE A 74 12.73 -17.84 10.50
CA PHE A 74 13.82 -18.03 11.48
C PHE A 74 14.68 -16.75 11.64
N ASN A 75 14.74 -15.90 10.62
CA ASN A 75 15.43 -14.61 10.69
C ASN A 75 14.90 -13.71 11.84
N THR A 76 13.65 -13.87 12.27
CA THR A 76 13.10 -13.16 13.43
C THR A 76 13.71 -13.63 14.74
N GLU A 77 13.99 -14.93 14.88
CA GLU A 77 14.69 -15.48 16.04
C GLU A 77 16.15 -15.04 16.04
N GLN A 78 16.80 -15.08 14.87
CA GLN A 78 18.16 -14.56 14.73
C GLN A 78 18.24 -13.08 15.11
N HIS A 79 17.32 -12.25 14.60
CA HIS A 79 17.24 -10.83 14.96
C HIS A 79 17.10 -10.59 16.47
N LYS A 80 16.35 -11.44 17.19
CA LYS A 80 16.22 -11.35 18.65
C LYS A 80 17.53 -11.69 19.38
N ASN A 81 18.30 -12.62 18.83
CA ASN A 81 19.53 -13.12 19.44
C ASN A 81 20.79 -12.30 19.08
N CYS A 82 20.69 -11.37 18.12
CA CYS A 82 21.79 -10.52 17.70
C CYS A 82 22.32 -9.63 18.83
N LYS A 83 23.64 -9.59 18.96
CA LYS A 83 24.33 -8.73 19.94
C LYS A 83 24.79 -7.41 19.32
N SER A 84 25.10 -7.42 18.02
CA SER A 84 25.56 -6.24 17.30
C SER A 84 24.42 -5.50 16.58
N ALA A 85 24.56 -4.18 16.45
CA ALA A 85 23.66 -3.35 15.65
C ALA A 85 23.66 -3.76 14.17
N PHE A 86 24.83 -4.10 13.63
CA PHE A 86 24.97 -4.56 12.24
C PHE A 86 24.15 -5.82 11.96
N GLU A 87 24.23 -6.83 12.83
CA GLU A 87 23.51 -8.09 12.65
C GLU A 87 21.99 -7.88 12.74
N LYS A 88 21.53 -7.01 13.64
CA LYS A 88 20.12 -6.64 13.74
C LYS A 88 19.62 -6.04 12.43
N ASP A 89 20.34 -5.05 11.89
CA ASP A 89 19.97 -4.43 10.62
C ASP A 89 19.99 -5.43 9.46
N PHE A 90 20.95 -6.35 9.45
CA PHE A 90 21.03 -7.41 8.45
C PHE A 90 19.81 -8.36 8.46
N PHE A 91 19.42 -8.90 9.62
CA PHE A 91 18.26 -9.80 9.70
C PHE A 91 16.93 -9.08 9.50
N LYS A 92 16.84 -7.81 9.90
CA LYS A 92 15.70 -6.94 9.58
C LYS A 92 15.59 -6.75 8.06
N LEU A 93 16.69 -6.41 7.40
CA LEU A 93 16.73 -6.22 5.95
C LEU A 93 16.31 -7.50 5.23
N LYS A 94 16.82 -8.67 5.63
CA LYS A 94 16.41 -9.97 5.06
C LYS A 94 14.90 -10.19 5.03
N ASN A 95 14.20 -9.85 6.10
CA ASN A 95 12.75 -9.98 6.16
C ASN A 95 12.04 -8.93 5.29
N ASN A 96 12.47 -7.67 5.37
CA ASN A 96 11.88 -6.57 4.62
C ASN A 96 12.08 -6.73 3.11
N SER A 97 13.27 -7.16 2.67
CA SER A 97 13.59 -7.38 1.25
C SER A 97 12.73 -8.47 0.64
N VAL A 98 12.49 -9.58 1.34
CA VAL A 98 11.60 -10.64 0.83
C VAL A 98 10.17 -10.14 0.74
N TYR A 99 9.67 -9.42 1.75
CA TYR A 99 8.35 -8.83 1.70
C TYR A 99 8.20 -7.87 0.50
N GLY A 100 9.13 -6.92 0.36
CA GLY A 100 9.14 -5.97 -0.75
C GLY A 100 9.19 -6.66 -2.11
N LYS A 101 10.03 -7.70 -2.24
CA LYS A 101 10.15 -8.48 -3.48
C LYS A 101 8.87 -9.22 -3.84
N THR A 102 8.13 -9.73 -2.85
CA THR A 102 6.84 -10.41 -3.10
C THR A 102 5.71 -9.47 -3.50
N MET A 103 5.82 -8.18 -3.17
CA MET A 103 4.84 -7.14 -3.52
C MET A 103 5.24 -6.34 -4.77
N GLU A 104 6.38 -6.67 -5.37
CA GLU A 104 6.89 -5.94 -6.53
C GLU A 104 6.01 -6.19 -7.76
N ASN A 105 5.60 -5.11 -8.43
CA ASN A 105 4.98 -5.22 -9.74
C ASN A 105 6.06 -5.46 -10.81
N ILE A 106 6.11 -6.69 -11.32
CA ILE A 106 7.11 -7.11 -12.31
C ILE A 106 6.99 -6.31 -13.62
N GLN A 107 5.79 -5.83 -13.97
CA GLN A 107 5.58 -5.04 -15.18
C GLN A 107 6.33 -3.71 -15.15
N ASN A 108 6.59 -3.16 -13.96
CA ASN A 108 7.31 -1.90 -13.81
C ASN A 108 8.83 -2.05 -13.97
N ARG A 109 9.35 -3.27 -14.17
CA ARG A 109 10.79 -3.48 -14.39
C ARG A 109 11.24 -3.13 -15.80
N VAL A 110 10.31 -3.11 -16.75
CA VAL A 110 10.57 -2.83 -18.16
C VAL A 110 9.64 -1.70 -18.57
N ASP A 111 10.21 -0.59 -18.99
CA ASP A 111 9.42 0.47 -19.62
C ASP A 111 9.27 0.15 -21.11
N VAL A 112 8.04 -0.10 -21.53
CA VAL A 112 7.71 -0.38 -22.94
C VAL A 112 6.79 0.73 -23.42
N GLN A 113 7.34 1.62 -24.25
CA GLN A 113 6.59 2.72 -24.86
C GLN A 113 6.32 2.41 -26.33
N LEU A 114 5.04 2.32 -26.71
CA LEU A 114 4.61 2.21 -28.10
C LEU A 114 4.46 3.63 -28.67
N VAL A 115 5.26 3.95 -29.68
CA VAL A 115 5.34 5.29 -30.24
C VAL A 115 5.17 5.21 -31.76
N ASN A 116 4.29 6.06 -32.29
CA ASN A 116 4.01 6.15 -33.73
C ASN A 116 4.62 7.39 -34.40
N ASP A 117 5.27 8.26 -33.63
CA ASP A 117 5.92 9.50 -34.11
C ASP A 117 7.44 9.39 -34.00
N GLU A 118 8.14 9.52 -35.14
CA GLU A 118 9.60 9.44 -35.23
C GLU A 118 10.33 10.42 -34.30
N LYS A 119 9.76 11.62 -34.05
CA LYS A 119 10.40 12.62 -33.18
C LYS A 119 10.43 12.18 -31.74
N VAL A 120 9.37 11.49 -31.30
CA VAL A 120 9.26 10.97 -29.94
C VAL A 120 10.16 9.73 -29.79
N VAL A 121 10.26 8.88 -30.83
CA VAL A 121 11.20 7.75 -30.87
C VAL A 121 12.65 8.23 -30.71
N GLN A 122 13.07 9.23 -31.49
CA GLN A 122 14.44 9.76 -31.41
C GLN A 122 14.79 10.30 -30.01
N LYS A 123 13.83 10.93 -29.34
CA LYS A 123 14.03 11.46 -27.99
C LYS A 123 14.17 10.36 -26.94
N LEU A 124 13.35 9.31 -27.04
CA LEU A 124 13.36 8.17 -26.09
C LEU A 124 14.54 7.23 -26.28
N VAL A 125 15.11 7.15 -27.49
CA VAL A 125 16.32 6.36 -27.79
C VAL A 125 17.60 7.10 -27.38
N ALA A 126 17.55 8.43 -27.26
CA ALA A 126 18.68 9.26 -26.87
C ALA A 126 18.84 9.45 -25.35
N GLU A 127 17.85 9.03 -24.54
CA GLU A 127 17.91 8.93 -23.07
C GLU A 127 18.52 7.59 -22.63
#